data_AF-A0A962QVE4-F1
#
_entry.id   AF-A0A962QVE4-F1
#
_cell.length_a   1.000
_cell.length_b   1.000
_cell.length_c   1.000
_cell.angle_alpha   90.00
_cell.angle_beta   90.00
_cell.angle_gamma   90.00
#
_symmetry.space_group_name_H-M   'P 1'
#
loop_
_entity.id
_entity.type
_entity.pdbx_description
1 polymer ?
#
loop_
_entity_poly.entity_id
_entity_poly.type
_entity_poly.pdbx_seq_one_letter_code
_entity_poly.pdbx_strand_id
1 'polypeptide(L)'
;GASQGILDAACITRMLREHASPEAAFAAYDAERRPKASAIVMANRQNGPEQVMQMAEERAPDGFEDIADVIDYAELEAIARRYKQIAGFDKSALNQL
;
A
#
# COMPACT_ATOMS: atom_id res chain seq x y z
N GLY A 1 2.19 -7.72 -3.61
CA GLY A 1 3.32 -8.40 -4.25
C GLY A 1 3.56 -7.89 -5.64
N ALA A 2 2.78 -8.35 -6.62
CA ALA A 2 2.94 -8.03 -8.04
C ALA A 2 3.07 -6.51 -8.35
N SER A 3 2.18 -5.68 -7.81
CA SER A 3 2.23 -4.23 -8.04
C SER A 3 3.54 -3.59 -7.57
N GLN A 4 4.12 -4.07 -6.46
CA GLN A 4 5.41 -3.56 -6.00
C GLN A 4 6.54 -3.98 -6.93
N GLY A 5 6.51 -5.21 -7.46
CA GLY A 5 7.48 -5.66 -8.47
C GLY A 5 7.46 -4.82 -9.75
N ILE A 6 6.28 -4.34 -10.18
CA ILE A 6 6.16 -3.43 -11.33
C ILE A 6 6.84 -2.08 -11.02
N LEU A 7 6.60 -1.52 -9.83
CA LEU A 7 7.23 -0.27 -9.40
C LEU A 7 8.75 -0.41 -9.21
N ASP A 8 9.19 -1.57 -8.72
CA ASP A 8 10.60 -1.88 -8.53
C ASP A 8 11.32 -1.94 -9.88
N ALA A 9 10.72 -2.57 -10.90
CA ALA A 9 11.27 -2.62 -12.26
C ALA A 9 11.41 -1.21 -12.88
N ALA A 10 10.40 -0.35 -12.72
CA ALA A 10 10.47 1.04 -13.20
C ALA A 10 11.57 1.82 -12.47
N CYS A 11 11.62 1.71 -11.14
CA CYS A 11 12.60 2.43 -10.32
C CYS A 11 14.03 2.00 -10.62
N ILE A 12 14.34 0.70 -10.66
CA ILE A 12 15.71 0.23 -10.95
C ILE A 12 16.15 0.65 -12.36
N THR A 13 15.25 0.63 -13.34
CA THR A 13 15.54 1.10 -14.70
C THR A 13 15.91 2.58 -14.70
N ARG A 14 15.19 3.41 -13.94
CA ARG A 14 15.52 4.83 -13.79
C ARG A 14 16.88 5.02 -13.10
N MET A 15 17.13 4.33 -12.00
CA MET A 15 18.40 4.47 -11.26
C MET A 15 19.61 4.06 -12.09
N LEU A 16 19.50 2.99 -12.87
CA LEU A 16 20.55 2.54 -13.79
C LEU A 16 20.85 3.56 -14.90
N ARG A 17 19.89 4.40 -15.29
CA ARG A 17 20.08 5.48 -16.27
C ARG A 17 20.69 6.75 -15.67
N GLU A 18 20.42 7.01 -14.39
CA GLU A 18 20.80 8.25 -13.71
C GLU A 18 22.17 8.16 -13.02
N HIS A 19 22.67 6.96 -12.73
CA HIS A 19 23.92 6.76 -11.99
C HIS A 19 25.02 6.15 -12.86
N ALA A 20 26.26 6.55 -12.59
CA ALA A 20 27.42 6.16 -13.40
C ALA A 20 27.90 4.72 -13.16
N SER A 21 27.56 4.10 -12.02
CA SER A 21 27.91 2.70 -11.74
C SER A 21 26.69 1.89 -11.28
N PRO A 22 26.65 0.58 -11.56
CA PRO A 22 25.61 -0.31 -11.06
C PRO A 22 25.47 -0.27 -9.53
N GLU A 23 26.57 -0.24 -8.79
CA GLU A 23 26.57 -0.21 -7.33
C GLU A 23 25.85 1.03 -6.79
N ALA A 24 26.13 2.20 -7.37
CA ALA A 24 25.46 3.44 -7.01
C ALA A 24 23.97 3.40 -7.36
N ALA A 25 23.62 2.85 -8.52
CA ALA A 25 22.23 2.68 -8.94
C ALA A 25 21.44 1.76 -8.00
N PHE A 26 22.00 0.59 -7.64
CA PHE A 26 21.35 -0.35 -6.74
C PHE A 26 21.24 0.20 -5.31
N ALA A 27 22.23 0.96 -4.83
CA ALA A 27 22.15 1.63 -3.54
C ALA A 27 21.03 2.69 -3.51
N ALA A 28 20.91 3.50 -4.56
CA ALA A 28 19.85 4.50 -4.69
C ALA A 28 18.46 3.85 -4.80
N TYR A 29 18.35 2.78 -5.60
CA TYR A 29 17.13 1.97 -5.71
C TYR A 29 16.70 1.40 -4.35
N ASP A 30 17.63 0.77 -3.61
CA ASP A 30 17.33 0.19 -2.30
C ASP A 30 16.88 1.27 -1.31
N ALA A 31 17.60 2.40 -1.25
CA ALA A 31 17.26 3.51 -0.37
C ALA A 31 15.85 4.05 -0.65
N GLU A 32 15.41 4.07 -1.91
CA GLU A 32 14.07 4.52 -2.27
C GLU A 32 12.98 3.46 -2.05
N ARG A 33 13.23 2.21 -2.45
CA ARG A 33 12.19 1.17 -2.55
C ARG A 33 12.03 0.35 -1.28
N ARG A 34 13.11 0.05 -0.55
CA ARG A 34 13.04 -0.76 0.67
C ARG A 34 12.11 -0.15 1.73
N PRO A 35 12.18 1.15 2.08
CA PRO A 35 11.25 1.71 3.08
C PRO A 35 9.79 1.62 2.65
N LYS A 36 9.50 1.88 1.37
CA LYS A 36 8.15 1.81 0.80
C LYS A 36 7.61 0.37 0.84
N ALA A 37 8.39 -0.60 0.37
CA ALA A 37 7.98 -2.01 0.39
C ALA A 37 7.82 -2.54 1.83
N SER A 38 8.71 -2.20 2.75
CA SER A 38 8.61 -2.58 4.16
C SER A 38 7.36 -1.99 4.83
N ALA A 39 7.01 -0.74 4.55
CA ALA A 39 5.80 -0.12 5.09
C ALA A 39 4.54 -0.89 4.68
N ILE A 40 4.48 -1.39 3.45
CA ILE A 40 3.37 -2.20 2.94
C ILE A 40 3.29 -3.54 3.66
N VAL A 41 4.44 -4.22 3.85
CA VAL A 41 4.48 -5.47 4.62
C VAL A 41 3.98 -5.26 6.05
N MET A 42 4.39 -4.16 6.70
CA MET A 42 3.94 -3.83 8.04
C MET A 42 2.44 -3.50 8.09
N ALA A 43 1.92 -2.75 7.11
CA ALA A 43 0.50 -2.45 7.03
C ALA A 43 -0.36 -3.69 6.80
N ASN A 44 0.08 -4.61 5.94
CA ASN A 44 -0.60 -5.88 5.73
C ASN A 44 -0.64 -6.73 7.02
N ARG A 45 0.39 -6.64 7.88
CA ARG A 45 0.42 -7.29 9.20
C ARG A 45 -0.45 -6.60 10.25
N GLN A 46 -0.83 -5.34 10.02
CA GLN A 46 -1.76 -4.58 10.87
C GLN A 46 -3.20 -4.69 10.37
N ASN A 47 -3.56 -5.83 9.77
CA ASN A 47 -4.87 -6.11 9.19
C ASN A 47 -5.30 -5.17 8.04
N GLY A 48 -4.37 -4.44 7.41
CA GLY A 48 -4.56 -3.63 6.20
C GLY A 48 -6.02 -3.38 5.75
N PRO A 49 -6.50 -4.06 4.68
CA PRO A 49 -7.90 -3.99 4.24
C PRO A 49 -8.85 -4.88 5.05
N GLU A 50 -8.36 -5.98 5.65
CA GLU A 50 -9.12 -6.88 6.54
C GLU A 50 -9.68 -6.20 7.80
N GLN A 51 -9.19 -5.02 8.17
CA GLN A 51 -9.66 -4.26 9.33
C GLN A 51 -11.17 -4.01 9.28
N VAL A 52 -11.72 -3.81 8.07
CA VAL A 52 -13.17 -3.68 7.85
C VAL A 52 -13.91 -4.97 8.20
N MET A 53 -13.37 -6.12 7.81
CA MET A 53 -13.96 -7.43 8.10
C MET A 53 -13.96 -7.70 9.61
N GLN A 54 -12.86 -7.39 10.29
CA GLN A 54 -12.76 -7.53 11.73
C GLN A 54 -13.76 -6.63 12.47
N MET A 55 -13.93 -5.38 12.04
CA MET A 55 -14.92 -4.48 12.61
C MET A 55 -16.35 -5.02 12.42
N ALA A 56 -16.65 -5.58 11.26
CA ALA A 56 -17.96 -6.16 10.99
C ALA A 56 -18.22 -7.37 11.90
N GLU A 57 -17.23 -8.24 12.09
CA GLU A 57 -17.33 -9.39 13.00
C GLU A 57 -17.49 -8.96 14.47
N GLU A 58 -16.77 -7.94 14.92
CA GLU A 58 -16.86 -7.42 16.29
C GLU A 58 -18.20 -6.70 16.57
N ARG A 59 -18.75 -5.99 15.58
CA ARG A 59 -19.97 -5.18 15.74
C ARG A 59 -21.25 -5.93 15.41
N ALA A 60 -21.18 -6.94 14.56
CA ALA A 60 -22.30 -7.75 14.12
C ALA A 60 -21.93 -9.25 14.10
N PRO A 61 -21.64 -9.86 15.26
CA PRO A 61 -21.17 -11.25 15.37
C PRO A 61 -22.18 -12.28 14.88
N ASP A 62 -23.47 -11.93 14.91
CA ASP A 62 -24.57 -12.78 14.42
C ASP A 62 -24.94 -12.48 12.95
N GLY A 63 -24.15 -11.64 12.27
CA GLY A 63 -24.39 -11.19 10.90
C GLY A 63 -25.21 -9.91 10.79
N PHE A 64 -25.37 -9.44 9.55
CA PHE A 64 -26.10 -8.23 9.18
C PHE A 64 -26.63 -8.36 7.74
N GLU A 65 -27.66 -7.58 7.38
CA GLU A 65 -28.18 -7.53 6.00
C GLU A 65 -27.53 -6.41 5.17
N ASP A 66 -27.25 -5.26 5.79
CA ASP A 66 -26.56 -4.12 5.17
C ASP A 66 -25.34 -3.70 6.01
N ILE A 67 -24.21 -3.48 5.37
CA ILE A 67 -22.97 -3.03 6.02
C ILE A 67 -23.12 -1.62 6.58
N ALA A 68 -23.98 -0.79 5.99
CA ALA A 68 -24.22 0.58 6.45
C ALA A 68 -24.86 0.63 7.85
N ASP A 69 -25.51 -0.46 8.27
CA ASP A 69 -26.09 -0.59 9.62
C ASP A 69 -25.03 -0.92 10.68
N VAL A 70 -23.83 -1.34 10.25
CA VAL A 70 -22.74 -1.82 11.12
C VAL A 70 -21.54 -0.86 11.11
N ILE A 71 -21.20 -0.33 9.94
CA ILE A 71 -20.06 0.55 9.71
C ILE A 71 -20.49 1.71 8.80
N ASP A 72 -20.31 2.94 9.28
CA ASP A 72 -20.59 4.13 8.50
C ASP A 72 -19.69 4.19 7.25
N TYR A 73 -20.27 4.63 6.13
CA TYR A 73 -19.55 4.72 4.86
C TYR A 73 -18.30 5.60 4.93
N ALA A 74 -18.34 6.70 5.70
CA ALA A 74 -17.19 7.57 5.88
C ALA A 74 -16.05 6.87 6.64
N GLU A 75 -16.38 5.96 7.57
CA GLU A 75 -15.40 5.14 8.29
C GLU A 75 -14.72 4.13 7.34
N LEU A 76 -15.51 3.45 6.50
CA LEU A 76 -15.01 2.57 5.44
C LEU A 76 -14.09 3.31 4.47
N GLU A 77 -14.50 4.49 4.02
CA GLU A 77 -13.70 5.31 3.10
C GLU A 77 -12.38 5.76 3.73
N ALA A 78 -12.39 6.15 5.01
CA ALA A 78 -11.19 6.57 5.73
C ALA A 78 -10.18 5.41 5.84
N ILE A 79 -10.63 4.20 6.15
CA ILE A 79 -9.79 3.00 6.22
C ILE A 79 -9.19 2.69 4.83
N ALA A 80 -10.03 2.69 3.79
CA ALA A 80 -9.58 2.43 2.43
C ALA A 80 -8.57 3.48 1.92
N ARG A 81 -8.79 4.76 2.22
CA ARG A 81 -7.86 5.85 1.86
C ARG A 81 -6.51 5.69 2.53
N ARG A 82 -6.50 5.42 3.84
CA ARG A 82 -5.27 5.20 4.61
C ARG A 82 -4.47 4.01 4.07
N TYR A 83 -5.14 2.91 3.72
CA TYR A 83 -4.48 1.77 3.10
C TYR A 83 -3.89 2.11 1.72
N LYS A 84 -4.64 2.79 0.85
CA LYS A 84 -4.15 3.22 -0.48
C LYS A 84 -2.90 4.10 -0.41
N GLN A 85 -2.84 5.02 0.57
CA GLN A 85 -1.67 5.86 0.81
C GLN A 85 -0.45 5.02 1.21
N ILE A 86 -0.61 4.10 2.16
CA ILE A 86 0.48 3.24 2.61
C ILE A 86 0.95 2.28 1.51
N ALA A 87 0.01 1.75 0.72
CA ALA A 87 0.27 0.84 -0.39
C ALA A 87 0.98 1.50 -1.58
N GLY A 88 1.18 2.82 -1.55
CA GLY A 88 1.81 3.56 -2.65
C GLY A 88 0.96 3.63 -3.90
N PHE A 89 -0.37 3.46 -3.77
CA PHE A 89 -1.34 3.61 -4.86
C PHE A 89 -1.91 5.02 -4.97
N ASP A 90 -1.23 6.01 -4.38
CA ASP A 90 -1.58 7.39 -4.63
C ASP A 90 -1.37 7.69 -6.13
N LYS A 91 -2.48 7.91 -6.85
CA LYS A 91 -2.46 8.16 -8.29
C LYS A 91 -1.54 9.31 -8.68
N SER A 92 -1.41 10.34 -7.83
CA SER A 92 -0.55 11.48 -8.13
C SER A 92 0.93 11.10 -8.08
N ALA A 93 1.33 10.28 -7.10
CA ALA A 93 2.68 9.76 -6.98
C ALA A 93 3.01 8.73 -8.09
N LEU A 94 2.03 7.91 -8.48
CA LEU A 94 2.21 6.93 -9.56
C LEU A 94 2.40 7.58 -10.93
N ASN A 95 1.71 8.69 -11.20
CA ASN A 95 1.79 9.40 -12.48
C ASN A 95 3.09 10.22 -12.63
N GLN A 96 3.98 10.20 -11.64
CA GLN A 96 5.26 10.94 -11.64
C GLN A 96 6.50 10.02 -11.68
N LEU A 97 6.28 8.69 -11.75
CA LEU A 97 7.34 7.68 -11.96
C LEU A 97 7.75 7.59 -13.44
#